data_AF-A0A929D8B8-F1
#
_entry.id   AF-A0A929D8B8-F1
#
_cell.length_a   1.000
_cell.length_b   1.000
_cell.length_c   1.000
_cell.angle_alpha   90.00
_cell.angle_beta   90.00
_cell.angle_gamma   90.00
#
_symmetry.space_group_name_H-M   'P 1'
#
loop_
_entity.id
_entity.type
_entity.pdbx_description
1 polymer ?
#
loop_
_entity_poly.entity_id
_entity_poly.type
_entity_poly.pdbx_seq_one_letter_code
_entity_poly.pdbx_strand_id
1 'polypeptide(L)'
;MSRYTIDRVSARVVLAFGVTSFVVLVLIAGFIFRESLPALREIGLVRILLGTEWYPSHDEFGILTMVVGSVLTTALALVMAVPLSLGTAVLLAEVAPARVRAFVGP
;
A
#
# COMPACT_ATOMS: atom_id res chain seq x y z
N MET A 1 -19.06 -24.40 -30.75
CA MET A 1 -19.79 -24.46 -29.46
C MET A 1 -18.88 -24.37 -28.22
N SER A 2 -17.63 -23.89 -28.33
CA SER A 2 -16.65 -23.85 -27.22
C SER A 2 -16.42 -22.44 -26.61
N ARG A 3 -16.41 -21.37 -27.42
CA ARG A 3 -16.15 -19.99 -26.96
C ARG A 3 -17.20 -19.44 -25.98
N TYR A 4 -18.47 -19.79 -26.17
CA TYR A 4 -19.58 -19.32 -25.33
C TYR A 4 -19.57 -19.94 -23.93
N THR A 5 -19.18 -21.21 -23.81
CA THR A 5 -19.10 -21.89 -22.51
C THR A 5 -17.89 -21.38 -21.72
N ILE A 6 -16.76 -21.13 -22.38
CA ILE A 6 -15.56 -20.58 -21.74
C ILE A 6 -15.83 -19.19 -21.17
N ASP A 7 -16.50 -18.31 -21.92
CA ASP A 7 -16.85 -16.95 -21.47
C ASP A 7 -17.77 -16.96 -20.24
N ARG A 8 -18.73 -17.88 -20.21
CA ARG A 8 -19.66 -18.02 -19.09
C ARG A 8 -19.01 -18.64 -17.85
N VAL A 9 -17.99 -19.49 -18.03
CA VAL A 9 -17.21 -20.08 -16.93
C VAL A 9 -16.21 -19.06 -16.39
N SER A 10 -15.46 -18.36 -17.23
CA SER A 10 -14.51 -17.32 -16.80
C SER A 10 -15.22 -16.21 -16.04
N ALA A 11 -16.38 -15.75 -16.53
CA ALA A 11 -17.19 -14.74 -15.83
C ALA A 11 -17.61 -15.20 -14.42
N ARG A 12 -18.03 -16.46 -14.26
CA ARG A 12 -18.39 -17.01 -12.94
C ARG A 12 -17.19 -17.16 -12.02
N VAL A 13 -16.04 -17.54 -12.57
CA VAL A 13 -14.78 -17.67 -11.80
C VAL A 13 -14.33 -16.30 -11.31
N VAL A 14 -14.28 -15.29 -12.19
CA VAL A 14 -13.93 -13.92 -11.81
C VAL A 14 -14.91 -13.36 -10.78
N LEU A 15 -16.22 -13.60 -10.95
CA LEU A 15 -17.23 -13.18 -9.99
C LEU A 15 -17.06 -13.89 -8.64
N ALA A 16 -16.75 -15.19 -8.63
CA ALA A 16 -16.48 -15.93 -7.40
C ALA A 16 -15.25 -15.39 -6.65
N PHE A 17 -14.15 -15.09 -7.36
CA PHE A 17 -12.98 -14.45 -6.76
C PHE A 17 -13.29 -13.05 -6.23
N GLY A 18 -14.05 -12.25 -6.98
CA GLY A 18 -14.47 -10.91 -6.56
C GLY A 18 -15.34 -10.95 -5.30
N VAL A 19 -16.36 -11.82 -5.27
CA VAL A 19 -17.21 -12.01 -4.09
C VAL A 19 -16.40 -12.52 -2.90
N THR A 20 -15.50 -13.49 -3.11
CA THR A 20 -14.64 -14.00 -2.04
C THR A 20 -13.74 -12.90 -1.48
N SER A 21 -13.10 -12.11 -2.33
CA SER A 21 -12.27 -10.98 -1.92
C SER A 21 -13.06 -9.95 -1.12
N PHE A 22 -14.28 -9.62 -1.56
CA PHE A 22 -15.17 -8.71 -0.85
C PHE A 22 -15.59 -9.26 0.52
N VAL A 23 -15.95 -10.55 0.59
CA VAL A 23 -16.31 -11.22 1.85
C VAL A 23 -15.14 -11.19 2.83
N VAL A 24 -13.92 -11.51 2.36
CA VAL A 24 -12.71 -11.44 3.19
C VAL A 24 -12.46 -10.02 3.70
N LEU A 25 -12.60 -9.01 2.84
CA LEU A 25 -12.48 -7.60 3.23
C LEU A 25 -13.46 -7.23 4.35
N VAL A 26 -14.74 -7.61 4.20
CA VAL A 26 -15.78 -7.35 5.20
C VAL A 26 -15.49 -8.09 6.51
N LEU A 27 -15.01 -9.34 6.45
CA LEU A 27 -14.63 -10.11 7.63
C LEU A 27 -13.46 -9.46 8.38
N ILE A 28 -12.41 -9.04 7.66
CA ILE A 28 -11.26 -8.36 8.25
C ILE A 28 -11.68 -7.02 8.86
N ALA A 29 -12.50 -6.24 8.15
CA ALA A 29 -13.03 -4.98 8.68
C ALA A 29 -13.82 -5.22 9.98
N GLY A 30 -14.72 -6.21 9.98
CA GLY A 30 -15.51 -6.58 11.17
C GLY A 30 -14.63 -7.05 12.34
N PHE A 31 -13.58 -7.82 12.08
CA PHE A 31 -12.61 -8.25 13.08
C PHE A 31 -11.88 -7.06 13.70
N ILE A 32 -11.36 -6.14 12.87
CA ILE A 32 -10.67 -4.94 13.34
C ILE A 32 -11.60 -4.09 14.19
N PHE A 33 -12.85 -3.86 13.78
CA PHE A 33 -13.79 -3.07 14.58
C PHE A 33 -14.07 -3.71 15.94
N ARG A 34 -14.19 -5.04 16.02
CA ARG A 34 -14.40 -5.74 17.30
C ARG A 34 -13.21 -5.63 18.24
N GLU A 35 -12.00 -5.74 17.72
CA GLU A 35 -10.78 -5.72 18.55
C GLU A 35 -10.33 -4.29 18.89
N SER A 36 -10.54 -3.35 17.96
CA SER A 36 -10.09 -1.96 18.15
C SER A 36 -10.97 -1.20 19.13
N LEU A 37 -12.29 -1.46 19.17
CA LEU A 37 -13.22 -0.73 20.05
C LEU A 37 -12.92 -0.85 21.55
N PRO A 38 -12.63 -2.04 22.12
CA PRO A 38 -12.20 -2.16 23.52
C PRO A 38 -10.84 -1.50 23.76
N ALA A 39 -9.87 -1.68 22.86
CA ALA A 39 -8.55 -1.04 22.96
C ALA A 39 -8.66 0.51 22.98
N LEU A 40 -9.53 1.08 22.14
CA LEU A 40 -9.86 2.50 22.10
C LEU A 40 -10.43 3.03 23.42
N ARG A 41 -11.18 2.20 24.16
CA ARG A 41 -11.77 2.56 25.46
C ARG A 41 -10.77 2.47 26.60
N GLU A 42 -9.87 1.49 26.58
CA GLU A 42 -8.88 1.27 27.64
C GLU A 42 -7.72 2.29 27.56
N ILE A 43 -7.21 2.56 26.36
CA ILE A 43 -6.03 3.43 26.16
C ILE A 43 -6.43 4.90 25.93
N GLY A 44 -7.60 5.11 25.32
CA GLY A 44 -8.12 6.43 24.95
C GLY A 44 -7.64 6.92 23.57
N LEU A 45 -8.55 7.48 22.78
CA LEU A 45 -8.31 8.00 21.42
C LEU A 45 -7.12 8.95 21.32
N VAL A 46 -6.96 9.85 22.29
CA VAL A 46 -5.92 10.88 22.27
C VAL A 46 -4.53 10.27 22.43
N ARG A 47 -4.37 9.28 23.32
CA ARG A 47 -3.08 8.63 23.57
C ARG A 47 -2.67 7.70 22.43
N ILE A 48 -3.65 7.08 21.76
CA ILE A 48 -3.41 6.30 20.54
C ILE A 48 -2.97 7.21 19.38
N LEU A 49 -3.65 8.36 19.18
CA LEU A 49 -3.39 9.25 18.05
C LEU A 49 -2.15 10.14 18.23
N LEU A 50 -1.93 10.67 19.44
CA LEU A 50 -0.83 11.60 19.74
C LEU A 50 0.31 10.96 20.53
N GLY A 51 0.22 9.67 20.86
CA GLY A 51 1.29 8.93 21.52
C GLY A 51 2.55 8.89 20.66
N THR A 52 3.69 9.24 21.25
CA THR A 52 5.00 9.23 20.61
C THR A 52 5.75 7.92 20.79
N GLU A 53 5.25 7.04 21.65
CA GLU A 53 5.89 5.77 21.97
C GLU A 53 5.04 4.60 21.52
N TRP A 54 5.71 3.57 21.01
CA TRP A 54 5.09 2.31 20.59
C TRP A 54 5.66 1.19 21.45
N TYR A 55 4.98 0.90 22.56
CA TYR A 55 5.31 -0.17 23.50
C TYR A 55 4.09 -1.07 23.74
N PRO A 56 3.87 -2.07 22.86
CA PRO A 56 2.76 -3.02 23.02
C PRO A 56 2.79 -3.79 24.34
N SER A 57 3.97 -3.93 24.96
CA SER A 57 4.15 -4.63 26.26
C SER A 57 3.62 -3.84 27.46
N HIS A 58 3.40 -2.54 27.31
CA HIS A 58 2.92 -1.62 28.35
C HIS A 58 1.59 -0.95 27.95
N ASP A 59 0.86 -1.55 27.01
CA ASP A 59 -0.39 -1.03 26.45
C ASP A 59 -0.28 0.39 25.85
N GLU A 60 0.92 0.77 25.36
CA GLU A 60 1.14 2.06 24.70
C GLU A 60 1.23 1.89 23.18
N PHE A 61 0.22 2.40 22.48
CA PHE A 61 0.08 2.25 21.04
C PHE A 61 0.03 3.61 20.33
N GLY A 62 1.13 4.35 20.37
CA GLY A 62 1.27 5.64 19.70
C GLY A 62 1.39 5.52 18.18
N ILE A 63 0.33 5.87 17.45
CA ILE A 63 0.29 5.82 15.97
C ILE A 63 1.13 6.95 15.34
N LEU A 64 1.32 8.07 16.05
CA LEU A 64 2.03 9.24 15.53
C LEU A 64 3.44 8.89 15.03
N THR A 65 4.17 8.08 15.80
CA THR A 65 5.53 7.66 15.45
C THR A 65 5.57 6.81 14.19
N MET A 66 4.55 5.97 13.98
CA MET A 66 4.42 5.19 12.75
C MET A 66 4.13 6.09 11.55
N VAL A 67 3.22 7.06 11.70
CA VAL A 67 2.87 8.01 10.63
C VAL A 67 4.07 8.88 10.27
N VAL A 68 4.74 9.47 11.26
CA VAL A 68 5.94 10.29 11.05
C VAL A 68 7.05 9.47 10.40
N GLY A 69 7.27 8.23 10.85
CA GLY A 69 8.22 7.30 10.23
C GLY A 69 7.91 7.03 8.75
N SER A 70 6.66 6.73 8.40
CA SER A 70 6.25 6.52 7.00
C SER A 70 6.42 7.76 6.13
N VAL A 71 6.07 8.95 6.65
CA VAL A 71 6.22 10.20 5.90
C VAL A 71 7.70 10.52 5.68
N LEU A 72 8.53 10.40 6.72
CA LEU A 72 9.97 10.66 6.63
C LEU A 72 10.67 9.69 5.68
N THR A 73 10.35 8.40 5.75
CA THR A 73 10.91 7.39 4.85
C THR A 73 10.49 7.62 3.40
N THR A 74 9.22 7.98 3.15
CA THR A 74 8.74 8.32 1.80
C THR A 74 9.41 9.59 1.28
N ALA A 75 9.54 10.62 2.11
CA ALA A 75 10.22 11.86 1.74
C ALA A 75 11.70 11.61 1.40
N LEU A 76 12.40 10.83 2.23
CA LEU A 76 13.80 10.46 1.98
C LEU A 76 13.93 9.65 0.68
N ALA A 77 13.03 8.69 0.44
CA ALA A 77 12.99 7.93 -0.80
C ALA A 77 12.80 8.84 -2.01
N LEU A 78 11.90 9.83 -1.94
CA LEU A 78 11.70 10.81 -3.01
C LEU A 78 12.94 11.68 -3.24
N VAL A 79 13.57 12.18 -2.17
CA VAL A 79 14.78 13.00 -2.26
C VAL A 79 15.91 12.26 -2.98
N MET A 80 16.02 10.94 -2.81
CA MET A 80 17.00 10.13 -3.54
C MET A 80 16.53 9.73 -4.95
N ALA A 81 15.28 9.32 -5.10
CA ALA A 81 14.76 8.77 -6.36
C ALA A 81 14.56 9.86 -7.43
N VAL A 82 14.12 11.06 -7.05
CA VAL A 82 13.84 12.17 -7.99
C VAL A 82 15.08 12.64 -8.76
N PRO A 83 16.23 12.96 -8.14
CA PRO A 83 17.41 13.39 -8.90
C PRO A 83 17.93 12.27 -9.81
N LEU A 84 17.87 11.01 -9.37
CA LEU A 84 18.28 9.86 -10.17
C LEU A 84 17.34 9.62 -11.37
N SER A 85 16.03 9.77 -11.17
CA SER A 85 15.03 9.60 -12.24
C SER A 85 15.09 10.76 -13.25
N LEU A 86 15.27 12.00 -12.79
CA LEU A 86 15.47 13.15 -13.67
C LEU A 86 16.80 13.05 -14.42
N GLY A 87 17.88 12.63 -13.75
CA GLY A 87 19.18 12.43 -14.39
C GLY A 87 19.13 11.38 -15.50
N THR A 88 18.46 10.26 -15.27
CA THR A 88 18.26 9.24 -16.30
C THR A 88 17.34 9.73 -17.43
N ALA A 89 16.28 10.49 -17.12
CA ALA A 89 15.42 11.08 -18.14
C ALA A 89 16.16 12.05 -19.07
N VAL A 90 16.97 12.96 -18.51
CA VAL A 90 17.78 13.92 -19.29
C VAL A 90 18.84 13.21 -20.12
N LEU A 91 19.54 12.23 -19.54
CA LEU A 91 20.55 11.44 -20.25
C LEU A 91 19.93 10.70 -21.45
N LEU A 92 18.74 10.13 -21.30
CA LEU A 92 18.03 9.45 -22.39
C LEU A 92 17.49 10.42 -23.46
N ALA A 93 17.08 11.63 -23.06
CA ALA A 93 16.52 12.63 -23.97
C ALA A 93 17.59 13.29 -24.84
N GLU A 94 18.71 13.72 -24.23
CA GLU A 94 19.67 14.62 -24.89
C GLU A 94 20.97 13.92 -25.33
N VAL A 95 21.42 12.89 -24.59
CA VAL A 95 22.80 12.37 -24.73
C VAL A 95 22.83 10.94 -25.30
N ALA A 96 21.79 10.14 -25.08
CA ALA A 96 21.85 8.70 -25.34
C ALA A 96 21.93 8.35 -26.86
N PRO A 97 22.91 7.52 -27.27
CA PRO A 97 22.97 6.96 -28.62
C PRO A 97 21.76 6.06 -28.93
N ALA A 98 21.41 5.92 -30.21
CA ALA A 98 20.24 5.16 -30.66
C ALA A 98 20.15 3.73 -30.10
N ARG A 99 21.29 3.04 -29.88
CA ARG A 99 21.34 1.69 -29.28
C ARG A 99 20.95 1.67 -27.80
N VAL A 100 21.34 2.68 -27.02
CA VAL A 100 20.99 2.78 -25.59
C VAL A 100 19.51 3.17 -25.45
N ARG A 101 19.05 4.10 -26.29
CA ARG A 101 17.64 4.50 -26.32
C ARG A 101 16.70 3.35 -26.70
N ALA A 102 17.12 2.47 -27.61
CA ALA A 102 16.34 1.30 -28.02
C ALA A 102 16.35 0.13 -27.01
N PHE A 103 17.30 0.09 -26.08
CA PHE A 103 17.36 -0.95 -25.04
C PHE A 103 16.65 -0.52 -23.75
N VAL A 104 16.72 0.77 -23.40
CA VAL A 104 16.18 1.32 -22.15
C VAL A 104 14.82 1.99 -22.33
N GLY A 105 14.55 2.58 -23.50
CA GLY A 105 13.22 3.09 -23.81
C GLY A 105 12.23 1.94 -24.02
N PRO A 106 10.94 2.13 -23.70
CA PRO A 106 9.90 1.23 -24.19
C PRO A 106 9.86 1.19 -25.73
#